data_AF-A0A7Z0MPF5-F1
#
_entry.id   AF-A0A7Z0MPF5-F1
#
_cell.length_a   1.000
_cell.length_b   1.000
_cell.length_c   1.000
_cell.angle_alpha   90.00
_cell.angle_beta   90.00
_cell.angle_gamma   90.00
#
_symmetry.space_group_name_H-M   'P 1'
#
loop_
_entity.id
_entity.type
_entity.pdbx_description
1 polymer ?
#
loop_
_entity_poly.entity_id
_entity_poly.type
_entity_poly.pdbx_seq_one_letter_code
_entity_poly.pdbx_strand_id
1 'polypeptide(L)' 'MGNWIYVGFKGGSELGVLAGNWLLQREDGRLFVLSFALNNEPRAIDTEAVITVLQSAVQLLGQTP' A
#
# COMPACT_ATOMS: atom_id res chain seq x y z
N MET A 1 -3.62 -14.80 4.15
CA MET A 1 -2.98 -13.51 4.45
C MET A 1 -1.69 -13.86 5.17
N GLY A 2 -0.52 -13.45 4.66
CA GLY A 2 0.71 -13.62 5.45
C GLY A 2 0.54 -12.88 6.78
N ASN A 3 1.00 -13.47 7.88
CA ASN A 3 0.84 -12.84 9.17
C ASN A 3 1.82 -11.67 9.30
N TRP A 4 1.27 -10.46 9.37
CA TRP A 4 2.01 -9.23 9.61
C TRP A 4 1.97 -8.92 11.10
N ILE A 5 3.14 -8.83 11.74
CA ILE A 5 3.27 -8.49 13.16
C ILE A 5 3.29 -6.98 13.41
N TYR A 6 3.56 -6.19 12.37
CA TYR A 6 3.45 -4.74 12.39
C TYR A 6 3.00 -4.20 11.03
N VAL A 7 2.10 -3.22 11.07
CA VAL A 7 1.62 -2.47 9.90
C VAL A 7 1.55 -0.99 10.28
N GLY A 8 2.44 -0.19 9.70
CA GLY A 8 2.43 1.27 9.78
C GLY A 8 1.98 1.88 8.46
N PHE A 9 1.19 2.94 8.50
CA PHE A 9 0.71 3.62 7.29
C PHE A 9 0.82 5.15 7.41
N LYS A 10 1.26 5.79 6.32
CA LYS A 10 1.10 7.23 6.13
C LYS A 10 0.68 7.53 4.70
N GLY A 11 -0.49 8.16 4.57
CA GLY A 11 -1.03 8.65 3.30
C GLY A 11 -1.14 10.17 3.21
N GLY A 12 -1.46 10.63 2.01
CA GLY A 12 -1.87 12.00 1.69
C GLY A 12 -2.72 12.01 0.41
N SER A 13 -3.70 12.91 0.35
CA SER A 13 -4.61 13.04 -0.78
C SER A 13 -4.99 14.49 -1.03
N GLU A 14 -5.12 14.84 -2.30
CA GLU A 14 -5.70 16.08 -2.82
C GLU A 14 -6.54 15.72 -4.06
N LEU A 15 -7.33 16.64 -4.60
CA LEU A 15 -7.94 16.43 -5.91
C LEU A 15 -6.86 16.08 -6.94
N GLY A 16 -7.00 14.93 -7.58
CA GLY A 16 -6.05 14.48 -8.59
C GLY A 16 -4.71 14.01 -8.04
N VAL A 17 -4.53 13.85 -6.72
CA VAL A 17 -3.30 13.27 -6.14
C VAL A 17 -3.65 12.29 -5.03
N LEU A 18 -3.06 11.10 -5.09
CA LEU A 18 -3.16 10.10 -4.04
C LEU A 18 -1.80 9.44 -3.84
N ALA A 19 -1.29 9.49 -2.62
CA ALA A 19 -0.02 8.87 -2.27
C ALA A 19 -0.08 8.20 -0.90
N GLY A 20 0.73 7.17 -0.72
CA GLY A 20 0.82 6.49 0.55
C GLY A 20 1.99 5.55 0.66
N ASN A 21 2.34 5.25 1.90
CA ASN A 21 3.44 4.38 2.27
C ASN A 21 2.96 3.44 3.38
N TRP A 22 3.25 2.14 3.23
CA TRP A 22 3.16 1.16 4.29
C TRP A 22 4.54 0.69 4.72
N LEU A 23 4.77 0.61 6.02
CA LEU A 23 5.83 -0.17 6.63
C LEU A 23 5.22 -1.47 7.15
N LEU A 24 5.70 -2.61 6.65
CA LEU A 24 5.15 -3.92 6.95
C LEU A 24 6.25 -4.79 7.57
N GLN A 25 5.99 -5.40 8.72
CA GLN A 25 6.84 -6.42 9.30
C GLN A 25 6.13 -7.75 9.29
N ARG A 26 6.70 -8.72 8.59
CA ARG A 26 6.19 -10.08 8.51
C ARG A 26 6.62 -10.90 9.74
N GLU A 27 5.91 -11.96 10.08
CA GLU A 27 6.24 -12.86 11.21
C GLU A 27 7.67 -13.40 11.20
N ASP A 28 8.29 -13.58 10.03
CA ASP A 28 9.69 -14.01 9.91
C ASP A 28 10.71 -12.89 10.20
N GLY A 29 10.24 -11.72 10.64
CA GLY A 29 11.04 -10.55 10.96
C GLY A 29 11.42 -9.68 9.77
N ARG A 30 11.09 -10.07 8.52
CA ARG A 30 11.41 -9.26 7.34
C ARG A 30 10.57 -7.99 7.30
N LEU A 31 11.22 -6.89 6.93
CA LEU A 31 10.61 -5.59 6.72
C LEU A 31 10.42 -5.29 5.23
N PHE A 32 9.25 -4.74 4.90
CA PHE A 32 8.90 -4.31 3.57
C PHE A 32 8.38 -2.88 3.62
N VAL A 33 8.65 -2.12 2.55
CA VAL A 33 8.01 -0.83 2.30
C VAL A 33 7.24 -0.93 1.00
N LEU A 34 5.96 -0.57 1.04
CA LEU A 34 5.12 -0.40 -0.14
C LEU A 34 4.77 1.07 -0.28
N SER A 35 5.27 1.71 -1.34
CA SER A 35 5.03 3.12 -1.63
C SER A 35 4.28 3.26 -2.95
N PHE A 36 3.36 4.21 -3.01
CA PHE A 36 2.70 4.59 -4.26
C PHE A 36 2.45 6.09 -4.30
N ALA A 37 2.43 6.64 -5.52
CA ALA A 37 2.01 8.00 -5.80
C ALA A 37 1.34 8.00 -7.18
N LEU A 38 0.14 8.54 -7.25
CA LEU A 38 -0.66 8.64 -8.45
C LEU A 38 -1.12 10.08 -8.61
N ASN A 39 -1.17 10.54 -9.85
CA ASN A 39 -1.66 11.86 -10.21
C ASN A 39 -2.63 11.81 -11.40
N ASN A 40 -3.67 12.62 -11.34
CA ASN A 40 -4.67 12.84 -12.39
C ASN A 40 -5.29 14.23 -12.21
N GLU A 41 -4.59 15.27 -12.65
CA GLU A 41 -4.98 16.68 -12.44
C GLU A 41 -6.47 17.00 -12.70
N PRO A 42 -7.11 16.54 -13.80
CA PRO A 42 -8.48 16.92 -14.09
C PRO A 42 -9.54 16.20 -13.25
N ARG A 43 -9.20 15.11 -12.53
CA ARG A 43 -10.20 14.23 -11.89
C ARG A 43 -9.70 13.59 -10.60
N ALA A 44 -10.61 13.35 -9.67
CA ALA A 44 -10.32 12.52 -8.51
C ALA A 44 -9.83 11.13 -8.93
N ILE A 45 -8.88 10.60 -8.15
CA ILE A 45 -8.37 9.23 -8.30
C ILE A 45 -9.36 8.30 -7.61
N ASP A 46 -9.68 7.18 -8.26
CA ASP A 46 -10.51 6.13 -7.66
C ASP A 46 -9.72 5.39 -6.58
N THR A 47 -9.95 5.79 -5.33
CA THR A 47 -9.26 5.21 -4.17
C THR A 47 -9.54 3.72 -4.00
N GLU A 48 -10.74 3.25 -4.33
CA GLU A 48 -11.11 1.83 -4.15
C GLU A 48 -10.38 0.94 -5.15
N ALA A 49 -10.30 1.38 -6.41
CA ALA A 49 -9.50 0.71 -7.43
C ALA A 49 -8.02 0.64 -7.02
N VAL A 50 -7.48 1.72 -6.46
CA VAL A 50 -6.10 1.78 -5.98
C VAL A 50 -5.88 0.82 -4.80
N ILE A 51 -6.79 0.81 -3.82
CA ILE A 51 -6.72 -0.12 -2.67
C ILE A 51 -6.72 -1.58 -3.15
N THR A 52 -7.50 -1.92 -4.18
CA THR A 52 -7.55 -3.28 -4.73
C THR A 52 -6.18 -3.75 -5.26
N VAL A 53 -5.46 -2.87 -5.95
CA VAL A 53 -4.10 -3.15 -6.44
C VAL A 53 -3.12 -3.28 -5.27
N LEU A 54 -3.22 -2.39 -4.28
CA LEU A 54 -2.33 -2.40 -3.12
C LEU A 54 -2.54 -3.62 -2.23
N GLN A 55 -3.77 -4.09 -2.06
CA GLN A 55 -4.08 -5.35 -1.37
C GLN A 55 -3.41 -6.54 -2.06
N SER A 56 -3.43 -6.57 -3.39
CA SER A 56 -2.75 -7.61 -4.18
C SER A 56 -1.23 -7.56 -3.98
N ALA A 57 -0.64 -6.37 -3.94
CA ALA A 57 0.78 -6.19 -3.65
C ALA A 57 1.14 -6.66 -2.22
N VAL A 58 0.35 -6.28 -1.21
CA VAL A 58 0.53 -6.75 0.17
C VAL A 58 0.40 -8.28 0.24
N GLN A 59 -0.56 -8.87 -0.46
CA GLN A 59 -0.71 -10.32 -0.51
C GLN A 59 0.51 -11.01 -1.11
N LEU A 60 1.09 -10.46 -2.19
CA LEU A 60 2.32 -10.96 -2.80
C LEU A 60 3.50 -10.90 -1.83
N LEU A 61 3.70 -9.76 -1.16
CA LEU A 61 4.78 -9.58 -0.17
C LEU A 61 4.62 -10.51 1.06
N GLY A 62 3.39 -10.90 1.37
CA GLY A 62 3.08 -11.83 2.45
C GLY A 62 3.44 -13.29 2.17
N GLN A 63 3.81 -13.64 0.93
CA GLN A 63 4.18 -15.01 0.58
C GLN A 63 5.62 -15.32 1.03
N THR A 64 5.81 -16.43 1.76
CA THR A 64 7.12 -16.97 2.09
C THR A 64 7.66 -17.75 0.89
N PRO A 65 8.93 -17.59 0.49
CA PRO A 65 9.58 -18.53 -0.42
C PRO A 65 9.56 -19.97 0.11
#